data_AF-A0ABD5T2K6-F1
#
_entry.id   AF-A0ABD5T2K6-F1
#
_cell.length_a   1.000
_cell.length_b   1.000
_cell.length_c   1.000
_cell.angle_alpha   90.00
_cell.angle_beta   90.00
_cell.angle_gamma   90.00
#
_symmetry.space_group_name_H-M   'P 1'
#
loop_
_entity.id
_entity.type
_entity.pdbx_description
1 polymer ?
#
loop_
_entity_poly.entity_id
_entity_poly.type
_entity_poly.pdbx_seq_one_letter_code
_entity_poly.pdbx_strand_id
1 'polypeptide(L)'
;SVVEPGGGLSVAPIAPFRTQTDSWIAATGLRVTIEREGEPVALVVDGTSRGLVEPNRPLAIEAVDRIDIAVATPRSERDDRKHSNNS
;
A
#
# COMPACT_ATOMS: atom_id res chain seq x y z
N SER A 1 3.34 10.96 -4.06
CA SER A 1 2.38 11.58 -3.13
C SER A 1 2.35 10.78 -1.84
N VAL A 2 2.03 11.41 -0.70
CA VAL A 2 1.74 10.71 0.56
C VAL A 2 0.23 10.83 0.78
N VAL A 3 -0.41 9.73 1.14
CA VAL A 3 -1.87 9.64 1.32
C VAL A 3 -2.13 9.11 2.72
N GLU A 4 -2.94 9.82 3.49
CA GLU A 4 -3.38 9.36 4.82
C GLU A 4 -4.24 8.09 4.70
N PRO A 5 -4.26 7.21 5.72
CA PRO A 5 -5.19 6.08 5.75
C PRO A 5 -6.64 6.52 5.48
N GLY A 6 -7.31 5.85 4.54
CA GLY A 6 -8.66 6.21 4.12
C GLY A 6 -8.75 7.35 3.10
N GLY A 7 -7.64 7.95 2.70
CA GLY A 7 -7.56 9.06 1.74
C GLY A 7 -7.77 8.67 0.26
N GLY A 8 -8.00 7.40 -0.05
CA GLY A 8 -8.25 6.89 -1.40
C GLY A 8 -7.15 5.96 -1.91
N LEU A 9 -7.12 5.77 -3.24
CA LEU A 9 -6.13 4.92 -3.93
C LEU A 9 -5.07 5.78 -4.61
N SER A 10 -3.79 5.55 -4.30
CA SER A 10 -2.67 6.21 -4.96
C SER A 10 -2.24 5.42 -6.20
N VAL A 11 -2.07 6.11 -7.33
CA VAL A 11 -1.54 5.53 -8.57
C VAL A 11 -0.22 6.22 -8.91
N ALA A 12 0.85 5.44 -8.95
CA ALA A 12 2.20 5.90 -9.23
C ALA A 12 2.88 4.98 -10.27
N PRO A 13 3.34 5.51 -11.40
CA PRO A 13 4.11 4.74 -12.38
C PRO A 13 5.46 4.28 -11.81
N ILE A 14 5.86 3.07 -12.16
CA ILE A 14 7.16 2.50 -11.79
C ILE A 14 8.10 2.67 -12.99
N ALA A 15 9.25 3.33 -12.77
CA ALA A 15 10.26 3.60 -13.79
C ALA A 15 9.68 4.14 -15.12
N PRO A 16 8.92 5.26 -15.07
CA PRO A 16 8.30 5.83 -16.26
C PRO A 16 9.36 6.31 -17.26
N PHE A 17 9.12 6.05 -18.55
CA PHE A 17 10.00 6.52 -19.62
C PHE A 17 9.85 8.03 -19.88
N ARG A 18 8.72 8.64 -19.49
CA ARG A 18 8.48 10.08 -19.57
C ARG A 18 8.93 10.75 -18.26
N THR A 19 9.63 11.88 -18.36
CA THR A 19 10.10 12.65 -17.21
C THR A 19 8.96 13.36 -16.47
N GLN A 20 7.86 13.65 -17.15
CA GLN A 20 6.65 14.18 -16.54
C GLN A 20 5.75 13.01 -16.17
N THR A 21 5.66 12.73 -14.88
CA THR A 21 4.85 11.64 -14.33
C THR A 21 3.94 12.20 -13.27
N ASP A 22 2.65 12.30 -13.59
CA ASP A 22 1.66 12.70 -12.61
C ASP A 22 1.26 11.49 -11.76
N SER A 23 1.34 11.64 -10.44
CA SER A 23 0.70 10.69 -9.53
C SER A 23 -0.77 11.07 -9.37
N TRP A 24 -1.68 10.11 -9.51
CA TRP A 24 -3.11 10.35 -9.34
C TRP A 24 -3.63 9.79 -8.02
N ILE A 25 -4.60 10.48 -7.44
CA ILE A 25 -5.39 9.98 -6.31
C ILE A 25 -6.79 9.67 -6.85
N ALA A 26 -7.18 8.40 -6.80
CA ALA A 26 -8.54 7.97 -7.09
C ALA A 26 -9.33 7.81 -5.78
N ALA A 27 -10.66 7.80 -5.91
CA ALA A 27 -11.57 7.48 -4.81
C ALA A 27 -11.44 5.98 -4.41
N THR A 28 -12.51 5.36 -3.92
CA THR A 28 -12.50 3.99 -3.38
C THR A 28 -12.40 2.87 -4.43
N GLY A 29 -12.34 3.22 -5.72
CA GLY A 29 -12.18 2.25 -6.79
C GLY A 29 -11.71 2.88 -8.10
N LEU A 30 -11.10 2.07 -8.95
CA LEU A 30 -10.63 2.46 -10.27
C LEU A 30 -10.58 1.25 -11.23
N ARG A 31 -10.61 1.54 -12.53
CA ARG A 31 -10.35 0.57 -13.59
C ARG A 31 -9.03 0.91 -14.27
N VAL A 32 -8.16 -0.08 -14.38
CA VAL A 32 -6.89 0.02 -15.13
C VAL A 32 -6.97 -0.84 -16.36
N THR A 33 -6.54 -0.30 -17.49
CA THR A 33 -6.26 -1.09 -18.70
C THR A 33 -4.79 -0.96 -19.03
N ILE A 34 -4.16 -2.06 -19.41
CA ILE A 34 -2.75 -2.09 -19.78
C ILE A 34 -2.68 -2.19 -21.30
N GLU A 35 -2.14 -1.15 -21.92
CA GLU A 35 -1.89 -1.14 -23.36
C GLU A 35 -0.52 -1.75 -23.64
N ARG A 36 -0.52 -2.90 -24.33
CA ARG A 36 0.68 -3.60 -24.77
C ARG A 36 0.34 -4.48 -25.96
N GLU A 37 1.21 -4.50 -26.96
CA GLU A 37 1.12 -5.38 -28.13
C GLU A 37 1.60 -6.83 -27.84
N GLY A 38 2.19 -7.06 -26.67
CA GLY A 38 2.95 -8.28 -26.36
C GLY A 38 2.37 -9.10 -25.21
N GLU A 39 3.27 -9.76 -24.48
CA GLU A 39 2.93 -10.73 -23.44
C GLU A 39 2.14 -10.15 -22.24
N PRO A 40 1.39 -11.01 -21.51
CA PRO A 40 0.74 -10.66 -20.26
C PRO A 40 1.69 -10.08 -19.23
N VAL A 41 1.14 -9.33 -18.28
CA VAL A 41 1.89 -8.73 -17.17
C VAL A 41 1.48 -9.37 -15.84
N ALA A 42 2.40 -9.42 -14.87
CA ALA A 42 2.10 -9.95 -13.55
C ALA A 42 1.30 -8.96 -12.70
N LEU A 43 0.26 -9.45 -12.04
CA LEU A 43 -0.41 -8.74 -10.93
C LEU A 43 0.24 -9.16 -9.62
N VAL A 44 0.78 -8.19 -8.88
CA VAL A 44 1.42 -8.41 -7.57
C VAL A 44 0.63 -7.65 -6.51
N VAL A 45 0.27 -8.34 -5.43
CA VAL A 45 -0.44 -7.77 -4.27
C VAL A 45 0.35 -8.10 -3.03
N ASP A 46 0.72 -7.08 -2.26
CA ASP A 46 1.54 -7.18 -1.05
C ASP A 46 2.83 -8.01 -1.26
N GLY A 47 3.51 -7.74 -2.39
CA GLY A 47 4.73 -8.44 -2.78
C GLY A 47 4.54 -9.87 -3.30
N THR A 48 3.30 -10.38 -3.33
CA THR A 48 2.98 -11.73 -3.78
C THR A 48 2.35 -11.72 -5.18
N SER A 49 2.90 -12.51 -6.11
CA SER A 49 2.29 -12.69 -7.43
C SER A 49 0.93 -13.37 -7.32
N ARG A 50 -0.10 -12.74 -7.89
CA ARG A 50 -1.50 -13.23 -7.89
C ARG A 50 -1.93 -13.80 -9.24
N GLY A 51 -1.14 -13.60 -10.29
CA GLY A 51 -1.43 -14.13 -11.62
C GLY A 51 -0.98 -13.20 -12.74
N LEU A 52 -1.46 -13.51 -13.95
CA LEU A 52 -1.22 -12.73 -15.16
C LEU A 52 -2.46 -11.93 -15.54
N VAL A 53 -2.23 -10.73 -16.09
CA VAL A 53 -3.25 -9.84 -16.64
C VAL A 53 -2.96 -9.66 -18.12
N GLU A 54 -3.95 -10.00 -18.94
CA GLU A 54 -3.89 -9.83 -20.38
C GLU A 54 -3.93 -8.34 -20.76
N PRO A 55 -3.15 -7.90 -21.76
CA PRO A 55 -3.26 -6.54 -22.29
C PRO A 55 -4.67 -6.26 -22.82
N ASN A 56 -5.05 -4.98 -22.80
CA ASN A 56 -6.33 -4.48 -23.30
C ASN A 56 -7.57 -5.09 -22.60
N ARG A 57 -7.37 -5.78 -21.46
CA ARG A 57 -8.45 -6.24 -20.57
C ARG A 57 -8.52 -5.33 -19.34
N PRO A 58 -9.66 -4.66 -19.11
CA PRO A 58 -9.83 -3.84 -17.91
C PRO A 58 -9.76 -4.67 -16.63
N LEU A 59 -8.97 -4.21 -15.67
CA LEU A 59 -8.89 -4.74 -14.31
C LEU A 59 -9.54 -3.75 -13.34
N ALA A 60 -10.49 -4.22 -12.53
CA ALA A 60 -11.10 -3.44 -11.47
C ALA A 60 -10.29 -3.57 -10.17
N ILE A 61 -10.07 -2.44 -9.50
CA ILE A 61 -9.46 -2.36 -8.17
C ILE A 61 -10.43 -1.60 -7.28
N GLU A 62 -10.85 -2.22 -6.18
CA GLU A 62 -11.87 -1.66 -5.28
C GLU A 62 -11.51 -1.97 -3.83
N ALA A 63 -11.82 -1.03 -2.93
CA ALA A 63 -11.76 -1.27 -1.50
C ALA A 63 -12.97 -2.12 -1.08
N VAL A 64 -12.73 -3.36 -0.65
CA VAL A 64 -13.78 -4.29 -0.23
C VAL A 64 -13.97 -4.35 1.29
N ASP A 65 -12.96 -3.97 2.06
CA ASP A 65 -12.98 -3.98 3.52
C ASP A 65 -11.96 -2.99 4.11
N ARG A 66 -11.96 -2.81 5.43
CA ARG A 66 -11.00 -2.00 6.19
C ARG A 66 -10.50 -2.76 7.42
N ILE A 67 -9.24 -2.53 7.76
CA ILE A 67 -8.63 -3.04 8.98
C ILE A 67 -8.27 -1.89 9.91
N ASP A 68 -8.49 -2.09 11.22
CA ASP A 68 -8.04 -1.15 12.24
C ASP A 68 -6.57 -1.42 12.58
N ILE A 69 -5.77 -0.34 12.62
CA ILE A 69 -4.36 -0.43 13.00
C ILE A 69 -4.27 -0.34 14.52
N ALA A 70 -3.81 -1.41 15.16
CA ALA A 70 -3.48 -1.40 16.58
C ALA A 70 -2.10 -0.78 16.82
N VAL A 71 -2.03 0.24 17.67
CA VAL A 71 -0.76 0.84 18.11
C VAL A 71 -0.35 0.20 19.43
N ALA A 72 0.77 -0.52 19.42
CA ALA A 72 1.34 -1.08 20.64
C ALA A 72 1.88 0.06 21.52
N THR A 73 1.37 0.19 22.74
CA THR A 73 1.95 1.09 23.74
C THR A 73 3.11 0.36 24.41
N PRO A 74 4.34 0.92 24.43
CA PRO A 74 5.45 0.29 25.14
C PRO A 74 5.08 0.18 26.62
N ARG A 75 5.26 -1.01 27.19
CA ARG A 75 5.08 -1.26 28.63
C ARG A 75 6.08 -0.36 29.35
N SER A 76 5.59 0.54 30.20
CA SER A 76 6.49 1.31 31.06
C SER A 76 7.30 0.31 31.89
N GLU A 77 8.62 0.42 31.80
CA GLU A 77 9.53 -0.28 32.67
C GLU A 77 9.16 0.15 34.09
N ARG A 78 8.61 -0.76 34.90
CA ARG A 78 8.43 -0.48 36.33
C ARG A 78 9.82 -0.20 36.85
N ASP A 79 10.01 1.02 37.36
CA ASP A 79 11.20 1.42 38.09
C ASP A 79 11.22 0.60 39.39
N ASP A 80 11.64 -0.67 39.27
CA ASP A 80 11.89 -1.59 40.37
C ASP A 80 13.21 -1.23 41.07
N ARG A 81 13.56 0.06 41.14
CA ARG A 81 14.59 0.56 42.05
C ARG A 81 14.10 0.41 43.48
N LYS A 82 14.24 -0.82 43.98
CA LYS A 82 14.44 -1.08 45.40
C LYS A 82 15.76 -0.46 45.82
N HIS A 83 15.77 0.83 46.08
CA HIS A 83 16.77 1.45 46.94
C HIS A 83 16.52 0.91 48.36
N SER A 84 17.04 -0.29 48.62
CA SER A 84 17.22 -0.78 49.97
C SER A 84 18.26 0.09 50.66
N ASN A 85 17.91 0.59 51.85
CA ASN A 85 18.82 1.25 52.78
C ASN A 85 20.12 0.45 52.95
N ASN A 86 21.25 1.14 53.05
CA ASN A 86 22.25 0.73 54.04
C ASN A 86 23.13 1.89 54.55
N SER A 87 23.17 1.95 55.90
CA SER A 87 24.08 2.62 56.84
C SER A 87 24.08 4.15 56.94
#